data_AF-A0A6F7WB21-F1
#
_entry.id   AF-A0A6F7WB21-F1
#
_cell.length_a   1.000
_cell.length_b   1.000
_cell.length_c   1.000
_cell.angle_alpha   90.00
_cell.angle_beta   90.00
_cell.angle_gamma   90.00
#
_symmetry.space_group_name_H-M   'P 1'
#
loop_
_entity.id
_entity.type
_entity.pdbx_description
1 polymer ?
#
loop_
_entity_poly.entity_id
_entity_poly.type
_entity_poly.pdbx_seq_one_letter_code
_entity_poly.pdbx_strand_id
1 'polypeptide(L)'
;MRYTLQEAAPVAEPRGIAVETHGEYTATPERLDRHWGLIEGPALTIHLDTGNSYLSGNDPHAWLETIVGRATHPPTKDISHEEAARYRAKFRGTLGCACGEGVIAWERIVSTLATADHDVVHFVECASLEAATKSYAYLSELIGAHAP
;
A
#
# COMPACT_ATOMS: atom_id res chain seq x y z
N MET A 1 8.07 0.23 20.27
CA MET A 1 8.25 -0.50 19.00
C MET A 1 9.62 -1.16 18.84
N ARG A 2 10.75 -0.57 19.25
CA ARG A 2 12.09 -1.17 19.03
C ARG A 2 12.19 -2.65 19.43
N TYR A 3 11.88 -2.98 20.69
CA TYR A 3 11.88 -4.37 21.19
C TYR A 3 11.05 -5.29 20.29
N THR A 4 9.78 -4.94 20.04
CA THR A 4 8.88 -5.74 19.19
C THR A 4 9.43 -5.99 17.79
N LEU A 5 9.97 -4.96 17.13
CA LEU A 5 10.53 -5.11 15.79
C LEU A 5 11.82 -5.94 15.81
N GLN A 6 12.68 -5.81 16.82
CA GLN A 6 13.90 -6.60 16.96
C GLN A 6 13.61 -8.09 17.17
N GLU A 7 12.51 -8.43 17.85
CA GLU A 7 12.10 -9.83 18.04
C GLU A 7 11.35 -10.38 16.81
N ALA A 8 10.50 -9.56 16.17
CA ALA A 8 9.65 -10.01 15.07
C ALA A 8 10.39 -10.08 13.72
N ALA A 9 11.30 -9.15 13.44
CA ALA A 9 11.98 -9.06 12.14
C ALA A 9 12.80 -10.32 11.79
N PRO A 10 13.61 -10.91 12.69
CA PRO A 10 14.40 -12.10 12.36
C PRO A 10 13.56 -13.33 12.01
N VAL A 11 12.37 -13.47 12.61
CA VAL A 11 11.46 -14.58 12.31
C VAL A 11 10.62 -14.33 11.05
N ALA A 12 10.40 -13.06 10.73
CA ALA A 12 9.68 -12.58 9.54
C ALA A 12 10.53 -12.63 8.26
N GLU A 13 11.82 -12.31 8.37
CA GLU A 13 12.76 -12.17 7.25
C GLU A 13 12.76 -13.37 6.28
N PRO A 14 12.93 -14.63 6.72
CA PRO A 14 12.95 -15.77 5.79
C PRO A 14 11.60 -16.04 5.11
N ARG A 15 10.54 -15.30 5.48
CA ARG A 15 9.18 -15.43 4.95
C ARG A 15 8.73 -14.21 4.13
N GLY A 16 9.56 -13.17 4.02
CA GLY A 16 9.23 -11.98 3.25
C GLY A 16 8.07 -11.15 3.80
N ILE A 17 7.84 -11.17 5.13
CA ILE A 17 6.73 -10.42 5.76
C ILE A 17 6.95 -8.92 5.63
N ALA A 18 5.87 -8.17 5.42
CA ALA A 18 5.91 -6.72 5.28
C ALA A 18 5.24 -5.96 6.42
N VAL A 19 5.52 -4.66 6.45
CA VAL A 19 4.84 -3.69 7.30
C VAL A 19 3.87 -2.86 6.48
N GLU A 20 2.62 -2.78 6.92
CA GLU A 20 1.58 -1.94 6.32
C GLU A 20 1.71 -0.47 6.71
N THR A 21 1.49 0.44 5.76
CA THR A 21 1.45 1.89 5.99
C THR A 21 0.08 2.34 6.54
N HIS A 22 -0.09 2.25 7.86
CA HIS A 22 -1.36 2.56 8.52
C HIS A 22 -1.17 3.17 9.92
N GLY A 23 -2.20 3.85 10.41
CA GLY A 23 -2.28 4.29 11.80
C GLY A 23 -1.23 5.33 12.22
N GLU A 24 -0.83 5.29 13.49
CA GLU A 24 0.06 6.31 14.05
C GLU A 24 1.53 6.08 13.68
N TYR A 25 1.96 4.83 13.50
CA TYR A 25 3.39 4.52 13.45
C TYR A 25 3.96 4.46 12.03
N THR A 26 3.17 4.11 11.02
CA THR A 26 3.70 3.84 9.66
C THR A 26 2.95 4.57 8.56
N ALA A 27 2.01 5.46 8.90
CA ALA A 27 1.16 6.15 7.93
C ALA A 27 1.81 7.32 7.18
N THR A 28 3.08 7.64 7.41
CA THR A 28 3.83 8.62 6.59
C THR A 28 5.23 8.09 6.28
N PRO A 29 5.86 8.53 5.18
CA PRO A 29 7.22 8.11 4.82
C PRO A 29 8.21 8.28 5.97
N GLU A 30 8.21 9.44 6.63
CA GLU A 30 9.16 9.77 7.70
C GLU A 30 8.95 8.90 8.94
N ARG A 31 7.69 8.55 9.22
CA ARG A 31 7.36 7.66 10.33
C ARG A 31 7.78 6.24 10.00
N LEU A 32 7.50 5.74 8.80
CA LEU A 32 7.95 4.41 8.38
C LEU A 32 9.49 4.31 8.44
N ASP A 33 10.21 5.29 7.89
CA ASP A 33 11.67 5.35 7.91
C ASP A 33 12.25 5.36 9.33
N ARG A 34 11.62 6.10 10.26
CA ARG A 34 12.04 6.10 11.66
C ARG A 34 11.97 4.71 12.29
N HIS A 35 10.92 3.94 11.97
CA HIS A 35 10.77 2.57 12.49
C HIS A 35 11.71 1.60 11.80
N TRP A 36 11.98 1.82 10.51
CA TRP A 36 12.95 1.06 9.75
C TRP A 36 14.35 1.15 10.35
N GLY A 37 14.76 2.34 10.77
CA GLY A 37 16.05 2.54 11.47
C GLY A 37 16.14 1.93 12.87
N LEU A 38 15.11 1.23 13.37
CA LEU A 38 15.14 0.55 14.66
C LEU A 38 15.65 -0.90 14.58
N ILE A 39 15.69 -1.48 13.39
CA ILE A 39 16.14 -2.86 13.12
C ILE A 39 17.33 -2.85 12.14
N GLU A 40 18.17 -3.88 12.24
CA GLU A 40 19.27 -4.10 11.30
C GLU A 40 18.84 -5.14 10.24
N GLY A 41 19.32 -4.99 9.01
CA GLY A 41 19.09 -5.94 7.92
C GLY A 41 17.86 -5.65 7.04
N PRO A 42 17.71 -6.38 5.92
CA PRO A 42 16.64 -6.21 4.93
C PRO A 42 15.30 -6.83 5.36
N ALA A 43 15.12 -7.11 6.64
CA ALA A 43 14.19 -8.11 7.17
C ALA A 43 12.70 -7.87 6.91
N LEU A 44 12.29 -6.67 6.49
CA LEU A 44 10.90 -6.30 6.28
C LEU A 44 10.72 -5.73 4.88
N THR A 45 9.57 -6.02 4.28
CA THR A 45 9.11 -5.38 3.04
C THR A 45 8.01 -4.37 3.37
N ILE A 46 7.51 -3.62 2.39
CA ILE A 46 6.50 -2.57 2.62
C ILE A 46 5.20 -2.94 1.91
N HIS A 47 4.11 -2.93 2.67
CA HIS A 47 2.74 -2.93 2.16
C HIS A 47 2.25 -1.48 2.13
N LEU A 48 2.44 -0.81 1.01
CA LEU A 48 1.91 0.54 0.84
C LEU A 48 0.40 0.46 0.60
N ASP A 49 -0.38 0.70 1.65
CA ASP A 49 -1.83 0.86 1.52
C ASP A 49 -2.11 2.20 0.85
N THR A 50 -2.49 2.13 -0.42
CA THR A 50 -2.79 3.28 -1.28
C THR A 50 -3.84 4.21 -0.67
N GLY A 51 -4.92 3.66 -0.11
CA GLY A 51 -6.03 4.43 0.45
C GLY A 51 -5.69 5.04 1.82
N ASN A 52 -5.08 4.27 2.72
CA ASN A 52 -4.64 4.76 4.04
C ASN A 52 -3.55 5.81 3.89
N SER A 53 -2.61 5.60 2.97
CA SER A 53 -1.56 6.56 2.63
C SER A 53 -2.16 7.87 2.11
N TYR A 54 -3.11 7.78 1.18
CA TYR A 54 -3.85 8.93 0.69
C TYR A 54 -4.55 9.66 1.83
N LEU A 55 -5.44 9.00 2.57
CA LEU A 55 -6.19 9.61 3.68
C LEU A 55 -5.28 10.24 4.74
N SER A 56 -4.08 9.69 4.95
CA SER A 56 -3.14 10.15 5.96
C SER A 56 -2.42 11.46 5.66
N GLY A 57 -2.52 12.01 4.45
CA GLY A 57 -1.71 13.19 4.11
C GLY A 57 -0.91 13.06 2.83
N ASN A 58 -0.62 11.84 2.39
CA ASN A 58 0.47 11.58 1.45
C ASN A 58 -0.01 11.46 0.00
N ASP A 59 0.93 11.58 -0.93
CA ASP A 59 0.75 11.12 -2.29
C ASP A 59 1.21 9.64 -2.35
N PRO A 60 0.28 8.66 -2.40
CA PRO A 60 0.66 7.25 -2.46
C PRO A 60 1.45 6.91 -3.72
N HIS A 61 1.24 7.65 -4.81
CA HIS A 61 1.92 7.38 -6.09
C HIS A 61 3.38 7.81 -6.01
N ALA A 62 3.65 9.04 -5.56
CA ALA A 62 5.01 9.52 -5.36
C ALA A 62 5.75 8.72 -4.28
N TRP A 63 5.04 8.31 -3.22
CA TRP A 63 5.65 7.46 -2.20
C TRP A 63 6.04 6.11 -2.82
N LEU A 64 5.15 5.46 -3.57
CA LEU A 64 5.44 4.17 -4.20
C LEU A 64 6.68 4.22 -5.09
N GLU A 65 6.84 5.27 -5.91
CA GLU A 65 8.03 5.47 -6.77
C GLU A 65 9.34 5.43 -5.96
N THR A 66 9.33 5.88 -4.70
CA THR A 66 10.53 5.88 -3.84
C THR A 66 10.79 4.54 -3.14
N ILE A 67 9.78 3.66 -3.06
CA ILE A 67 9.87 2.41 -2.29
C ILE A 67 9.58 1.15 -3.12
N VAL A 68 9.40 1.26 -4.44
CA VAL A 68 8.99 0.14 -5.31
C VAL A 68 9.88 -1.10 -5.15
N GLY A 69 11.19 -0.94 -5.03
CA GLY A 69 12.13 -2.07 -4.78
C GLY A 69 11.98 -2.75 -3.41
N ARG A 70 11.09 -2.27 -2.55
CA ARG A 70 10.75 -2.84 -1.24
C ARG A 70 9.27 -3.21 -1.12
N ALA A 71 8.46 -2.98 -2.15
CA ALA A 71 7.00 -3.11 -2.09
C ALA A 71 6.54 -4.48 -2.62
N THR A 72 6.03 -5.35 -1.74
CA THR A 72 5.75 -6.76 -2.09
C THR A 72 4.27 -7.11 -2.21
N HIS A 73 3.44 -6.72 -1.24
CA HIS A 73 1.99 -6.95 -1.29
C HIS A 73 1.20 -5.66 -1.00
N PRO A 74 1.22 -4.67 -1.91
CA PRO A 74 0.50 -3.42 -1.69
C PRO A 74 -1.01 -3.68 -1.59
N PRO A 75 -1.66 -3.24 -0.49
CA PRO A 75 -3.11 -3.19 -0.42
C PRO A 75 -3.63 -2.23 -1.50
N THR A 76 -4.44 -2.77 -2.41
CA THR A 76 -5.11 -1.96 -3.42
C THR A 76 -6.44 -1.49 -2.85
N LYS A 77 -6.44 -0.27 -2.32
CA LYS A 77 -7.60 0.38 -1.70
C LYS A 77 -7.84 1.72 -2.35
N ASP A 78 -8.99 1.84 -3.00
CA ASP A 78 -9.43 3.11 -3.59
C ASP A 78 -10.32 3.88 -2.61
N ILE A 79 -10.31 5.19 -2.72
CA ILE A 79 -11.05 6.09 -1.84
C ILE A 79 -12.05 6.85 -2.69
N SER A 80 -13.33 6.77 -2.32
CA SER A 80 -14.38 7.50 -3.03
C SER A 80 -14.14 9.01 -2.97
N HIS A 81 -14.63 9.75 -3.97
CA HIS A 81 -14.53 11.21 -3.98
C HIS A 81 -15.15 11.85 -2.72
N GLU A 82 -16.24 11.29 -2.20
CA GLU A 82 -16.89 11.76 -0.96
C GLU A 82 -15.98 11.58 0.26
N GLU A 83 -15.43 10.37 0.44
CA GLU A 83 -14.51 10.08 1.54
C GLU A 83 -13.22 10.92 1.42
N ALA A 84 -12.69 11.08 0.22
CA ALA A 84 -11.54 11.94 -0.03
C ALA A 84 -11.81 13.37 0.42
N ALA A 85 -12.94 13.96 0.04
CA ALA A 85 -13.30 15.32 0.46
C ALA A 85 -13.50 15.43 1.98
N ARG A 86 -14.03 14.39 2.62
CA ARG A 86 -14.36 14.39 4.04
C ARG A 86 -13.15 14.13 4.95
N TYR A 87 -12.32 13.16 4.59
CA TYR A 87 -11.38 12.50 5.50
C TYR A 87 -9.90 12.71 5.19
N ARG A 88 -9.56 13.23 4.01
CA ARG A 88 -8.17 13.48 3.63
C ARG A 88 -7.45 14.36 4.66
N ALA A 89 -6.27 13.91 5.10
CA ALA A 89 -5.44 14.48 6.17
C ALA A 89 -6.09 14.58 7.56
N LYS A 90 -7.26 13.94 7.78
CA LYS A 90 -8.02 13.98 9.04
C LYS A 90 -8.23 12.61 9.66
N PHE A 91 -8.25 11.58 8.82
CA PHE A 91 -8.54 10.20 9.20
C PHE A 91 -7.51 9.28 8.58
N ARG A 92 -7.27 8.12 9.19
CA ARG A 92 -6.17 7.23 8.77
C ARG A 92 -6.60 5.82 8.40
N GLY A 93 -7.90 5.56 8.16
CA GLY A 93 -8.29 4.30 7.52
C GLY A 93 -9.79 4.10 7.31
N THR A 94 -10.18 3.71 6.10
CA THR A 94 -11.55 3.30 5.72
C THR A 94 -11.46 2.03 4.87
N LEU A 95 -12.58 1.35 4.65
CA LEU A 95 -12.65 0.20 3.75
C LEU A 95 -12.57 0.62 2.28
N GLY A 96 -13.00 1.85 1.93
CA GLY A 96 -12.89 2.39 0.58
C GLY A 96 -13.95 1.89 -0.40
N CYS A 97 -13.80 2.25 -1.67
CA CYS A 97 -14.68 1.89 -2.77
C CYS A 97 -14.05 0.85 -3.71
N ALA A 98 -14.73 0.52 -4.81
CA ALA A 98 -14.13 -0.30 -5.85
C ALA A 98 -12.96 0.46 -6.51
N CYS A 99 -11.89 -0.26 -6.85
CA CYS A 99 -10.76 0.30 -7.58
C CYS A 99 -11.20 0.76 -8.97
N GLY A 100 -10.84 1.99 -9.33
CA GLY A 100 -11.23 2.64 -10.59
C GLY A 100 -12.47 3.54 -10.46
N GLU A 101 -13.17 3.51 -9.32
CA GLU A 101 -14.30 4.40 -9.04
C GLU A 101 -13.95 5.56 -8.08
N GLY A 102 -12.70 5.58 -7.58
CA GLY A 102 -12.24 6.57 -6.61
C GLY A 102 -11.18 7.53 -7.15
N VAL A 103 -10.37 8.04 -6.22
CA VAL A 103 -9.39 9.10 -6.48
C VAL A 103 -7.97 8.60 -6.72
N ILE A 104 -7.71 7.30 -6.55
CA ILE A 104 -6.38 6.73 -6.77
C ILE A 104 -6.13 6.56 -8.27
N ALA A 105 -4.99 7.06 -8.76
CA ALA A 105 -4.58 6.92 -10.15
C ALA A 105 -3.93 5.55 -10.37
N TRP A 106 -4.75 4.52 -10.54
CA TRP A 106 -4.31 3.13 -10.65
C TRP A 106 -3.32 2.86 -11.77
N GLU A 107 -3.45 3.55 -12.91
CA GLU A 107 -2.51 3.43 -14.03
C GLU A 107 -1.07 3.72 -13.57
N ARG A 108 -0.87 4.79 -12.80
CA ARG A 108 0.45 5.18 -12.27
C ARG A 108 0.94 4.17 -11.21
N ILE A 109 0.04 3.63 -10.40
CA ILE A 109 0.38 2.60 -9.40
C ILE A 109 0.86 1.34 -10.12
N VAL A 110 0.08 0.81 -11.05
CA VAL A 110 0.39 -0.43 -11.79
C VAL A 110 1.64 -0.26 -12.63
N SER A 111 1.79 0.85 -13.37
CA SER A 111 2.99 1.10 -14.18
C SER A 111 4.25 1.20 -13.32
N THR A 112 4.14 1.75 -12.10
CA THR A 112 5.27 1.82 -11.15
C THR A 112 5.61 0.43 -10.63
N LEU A 113 4.62 -0.37 -10.22
CA LEU A 113 4.84 -1.73 -9.72
C LEU A 113 5.42 -2.66 -10.79
N ALA A 114 5.07 -2.45 -12.07
CA ALA A 114 5.68 -3.18 -13.19
C ALA A 114 7.19 -2.95 -13.34
N THR A 115 7.77 -1.94 -12.69
CA THR A 115 9.22 -1.70 -12.66
C THR A 115 9.95 -2.45 -11.54
N ALA A 116 9.22 -3.13 -10.65
CA ALA A 116 9.83 -3.94 -9.58
C ALA A 116 10.65 -5.10 -10.16
N ASP A 117 11.73 -5.46 -9.47
CA ASP A 117 12.62 -6.57 -9.82
C ASP A 117 12.18 -7.91 -9.21
N HIS A 118 10.99 -7.95 -8.63
CA HIS A 118 10.40 -9.09 -7.94
C HIS A 118 8.89 -9.15 -8.18
N ASP A 119 8.29 -10.30 -7.90
CA ASP A 119 6.84 -10.48 -8.00
C ASP A 119 6.11 -9.63 -6.97
N VAL A 120 5.11 -8.87 -7.43
CA VAL A 120 4.22 -8.08 -6.58
C VAL A 120 2.84 -8.72 -6.59
N VAL A 121 2.27 -8.94 -5.41
CA VAL A 121 0.90 -9.48 -5.28
C VAL A 121 -0.05 -8.38 -4.83
N HIS A 122 -1.00 -8.04 -5.69
CA HIS A 122 -2.08 -7.12 -5.34
C HIS A 122 -3.15 -7.85 -4.52
N PHE A 123 -3.62 -7.24 -3.43
CA PHE A 123 -4.85 -7.68 -2.77
C PHE A 123 -5.82 -6.51 -2.60
N VAL A 124 -7.08 -6.74 -2.98
CA VAL A 124 -8.13 -5.72 -2.93
C VAL A 124 -8.68 -5.62 -1.52
N GLU A 125 -8.58 -4.44 -0.93
CA GLU A 125 -9.28 -4.10 0.31
C GLU A 125 -10.46 -3.18 -0.04
N CYS A 126 -11.68 -3.64 0.25
CA CYS A 126 -12.90 -2.91 -0.05
C CYS A 126 -14.04 -3.35 0.89
N ALA A 127 -15.13 -2.59 0.91
CA ALA A 127 -16.23 -2.79 1.86
C ALA A 127 -17.20 -3.93 1.51
N SER A 128 -17.17 -4.49 0.30
CA SER A 128 -18.16 -5.46 -0.16
C SER A 128 -17.64 -6.42 -1.23
N LEU A 129 -18.30 -7.57 -1.38
CA LEU A 129 -17.99 -8.54 -2.43
C LEU A 129 -18.23 -7.96 -3.84
N GLU A 130 -19.22 -7.10 -4.00
CA GLU A 130 -19.47 -6.40 -5.27
C GLU A 130 -18.29 -5.51 -5.64
N ALA A 131 -17.82 -4.69 -4.68
CA ALA A 131 -16.65 -3.85 -4.87
C ALA A 131 -15.39 -4.68 -5.16
N ALA A 132 -15.22 -5.82 -4.49
CA ALA A 132 -14.11 -6.74 -4.72
C ALA A 132 -14.13 -7.29 -6.16
N THR A 133 -15.30 -7.70 -6.64
CA THR A 133 -15.47 -8.26 -7.99
C THR A 133 -15.17 -7.21 -9.07
N LYS A 134 -15.69 -5.99 -8.92
CA LYS A 134 -15.40 -4.86 -9.82
C LYS A 134 -13.92 -4.51 -9.83
N SER A 135 -13.32 -4.38 -8.65
CA SER A 135 -11.90 -4.07 -8.49
C SER A 135 -11.02 -5.13 -9.14
N TYR A 136 -11.35 -6.41 -8.95
CA TYR A 136 -10.62 -7.52 -9.57
C TYR A 136 -10.66 -7.43 -11.09
N ALA A 137 -11.84 -7.22 -11.69
CA ALA A 137 -11.97 -7.09 -13.14
C ALA A 137 -11.16 -5.90 -13.67
N TYR A 138 -11.32 -4.72 -13.07
CA TYR A 138 -10.62 -3.50 -13.46
C TYR A 138 -9.09 -3.63 -13.34
N LEU A 139 -8.59 -4.08 -12.18
CA LEU A 139 -7.15 -4.23 -11.95
C LEU A 139 -6.55 -5.35 -12.80
N SER A 140 -7.27 -6.45 -13.06
CA SER A 140 -6.75 -7.53 -13.91
C SER A 140 -6.55 -7.07 -15.36
N GLU A 141 -7.51 -6.30 -15.89
CA GLU A 141 -7.37 -5.70 -17.23
C GLU A 141 -6.19 -4.73 -17.27
N LEU A 142 -6.08 -3.86 -16.27
CA LEU A 142 -5.02 -2.86 -16.16
C LEU A 142 -3.64 -3.50 -16.05
N ILE A 143 -3.48 -4.48 -15.15
CA ILE A 143 -2.23 -5.23 -14.97
C ILE A 143 -1.87 -5.98 -16.27
N GLY A 144 -2.85 -6.58 -16.94
CA GLY A 144 -2.63 -7.25 -18.23
C GLY A 144 -2.11 -6.32 -19.34
N ALA A 145 -2.39 -5.03 -19.27
CA ALA A 145 -1.90 -4.03 -20.22
C ALA A 145 -0.45 -3.57 -19.94
N HIS A 146 0.05 -3.75 -18.71
CA HIS A 146 1.39 -3.32 -18.27
C HIS A 146 2.34 -4.46 -17.91
N ALA A 147 1.84 -5.70 -17.84
CA ALA A 147 2.66 -6.88 -17.66
C ALA A 147 3.60 -7.06 -18.87
N PRO A 148 4.89 -7.38 -18.65
CA PRO A 148 5.85 -7.60 -19.72
C PRO A 148 5.54 -8.83 -20.60
#